data_AF-A0A9P4KDW1-F1
#
_entry.id   AF-A0A9P4KDW1-F1
#
_cell.length_a   1.000
_cell.length_b   1.000
_cell.length_c   1.000
_cell.angle_alpha   90.00
_cell.angle_beta   90.00
_cell.angle_gamma   90.00
#
_symmetry.space_group_name_H-M   'P 1'
#
loop_
_entity.id
_entity.type
_entity.pdbx_description
1 polymer ?
#
loop_
_entity_poly.entity_id
_entity_poly.type
_entity_poly.pdbx_seq_one_letter_code
_entity_poly.pdbx_strand_id
1 'polypeptide(L)'
;MKSIARIETVLEKHLATLCRRLNGLKERKRPANMSVVFRSLAVDVVTDVSLPESMDLLEMEYLGAAHEDFLRGFTEISLWNRHLLYVNAVFERLRKRLVGMQGETALHLMDAVEGQKEQARRVIAN
;
A
#
# COMPACT_ATOMS: atom_id res chain seq x y z
N MET A 1 19.15 -16.60 -14.13
CA MET A 1 19.95 -15.84 -13.14
C MET A 1 19.73 -14.32 -13.10
N LYS A 2 19.04 -13.68 -14.06
CA LYS A 2 18.84 -12.21 -14.04
C LYS A 2 17.87 -11.69 -12.95
N SER A 3 16.93 -12.49 -12.47
CA SER A 3 15.93 -12.05 -11.48
C SER A 3 16.48 -11.87 -10.06
N ILE A 4 17.50 -12.64 -9.67
CA ILE A 4 18.10 -12.57 -8.33
C ILE A 4 18.97 -11.31 -8.21
N ALA A 5 19.74 -10.97 -9.25
CA ALA A 5 20.56 -9.74 -9.24
C ALA A 5 19.72 -8.46 -9.10
N ARG A 6 18.46 -8.46 -9.58
CA ARG A 6 17.56 -7.31 -9.45
C ARG A 6 17.05 -7.12 -8.01
N ILE A 7 16.92 -8.19 -7.23
CA ILE A 7 16.32 -8.10 -5.89
C ILE A 7 17.24 -7.39 -4.90
N GLU A 8 18.55 -7.58 -5.04
CA GLU A 8 19.54 -6.94 -4.18
C GLU A 8 19.50 -5.42 -4.32
N THR A 9 19.48 -4.91 -5.57
CA THR A 9 19.36 -3.47 -5.84
C THR A 9 18.05 -2.89 -5.32
N VAL A 10 16.94 -3.62 -5.44
CA VAL A 10 15.63 -3.19 -4.91
C VAL A 10 15.66 -3.12 -3.38
N LEU A 11 16.25 -4.13 -2.73
CA LEU A 11 16.40 -4.16 -1.27
C LEU A 11 17.28 -2.99 -0.79
N GLU A 12 18.41 -2.74 -1.43
CA GLU A 12 19.30 -1.62 -1.09
C GLU A 12 18.59 -0.27 -1.20
N LYS A 13 17.87 -0.03 -2.30
CA LYS A 13 17.08 1.20 -2.52
C LYS A 13 16.07 1.44 -1.39
N HIS A 14 15.26 0.43 -1.06
CA HIS A 14 14.20 0.58 -0.05
C HIS A 14 14.74 0.61 1.38
N LEU A 15 15.82 -0.11 1.67
CA LEU A 15 16.52 -0.02 2.97
C LEU A 15 17.18 1.35 3.16
N ALA A 16 17.80 1.91 2.12
CA ALA A 16 18.35 3.27 2.18
C ALA A 16 17.24 4.30 2.47
N THR A 17 16.09 4.15 1.81
CA THR A 17 14.90 4.97 2.04
C THR A 17 14.41 4.85 3.48
N LEU A 18 14.28 3.62 3.99
CA LEU A 18 13.90 3.36 5.37
C LEU A 18 14.86 4.02 6.37
N CYS A 19 16.17 3.82 6.20
CA CYS A 19 17.18 4.43 7.07
C CYS A 19 17.10 5.96 7.07
N ARG A 20 16.93 6.57 5.89
CA ARG A 20 16.76 8.02 5.75
C ARG A 20 15.51 8.52 6.49
N ARG A 21 14.37 7.83 6.34
CA ARG A 21 13.10 8.20 7.00
C ARG A 21 13.17 8.02 8.52
N LEU A 22 13.76 6.93 9.01
CA LEU A 22 13.96 6.69 10.44
C LEU A 22 14.89 7.72 11.08
N ASN A 23 15.97 8.11 10.38
CA ASN A 23 16.85 9.18 10.85
C ASN A 23 16.09 10.52 10.96
N GLY A 24 15.27 10.87 9.96
CA GLY A 24 14.44 12.08 10.02
C GLY A 24 13.43 12.06 11.18
N LEU A 25 12.85 10.90 11.51
CA LEU A 25 11.97 10.78 12.69
C LEU A 25 12.74 10.88 14.01
N LYS A 26 13.94 10.28 14.08
CA LYS A 26 14.83 10.37 15.23
C LYS A 26 15.20 11.82 15.54
N GLU A 27 15.61 12.59 14.53
CA GLU A 27 15.92 14.02 14.66
C GLU A 27 14.74 14.82 15.18
N ARG A 28 13.53 14.50 14.70
CA ARG A 28 12.27 15.13 15.12
C ARG A 28 11.71 14.58 16.43
N LYS A 29 12.39 13.62 17.08
CA LYS A 29 11.95 12.91 18.29
C LYS A 29 10.53 12.33 18.16
N ARG A 30 10.16 11.88 16.96
CA ARG A 30 8.86 11.24 16.71
C ARG A 30 9.01 9.72 16.77
N PRO A 31 8.16 9.01 17.54
CA PRO A 31 8.17 7.55 17.53
C PRO A 31 7.70 7.02 16.17
N ALA A 32 8.23 5.88 15.77
CA ALA A 32 7.78 5.11 14.61
C ALA A 32 7.19 3.78 15.09
N ASN A 33 6.04 3.39 14.55
CA ASN A 33 5.53 2.04 14.76
C ASN A 33 6.28 1.08 13.85
N MET A 34 7.26 0.34 14.40
CA MET A 34 8.10 -0.56 13.60
C MET A 34 7.29 -1.66 12.90
N SER A 35 6.13 -2.05 13.41
CA SER A 35 5.26 -3.04 12.76
C SER A 35 4.69 -2.51 11.43
N VAL A 36 4.25 -1.26 11.41
CA VAL A 36 3.82 -0.55 10.19
C VAL A 36 4.99 -0.49 9.21
N VAL A 37 6.13 0.00 9.71
CA VAL A 37 7.34 0.26 8.93
C VAL A 37 7.83 -0.99 8.19
N PHE A 38 7.95 -2.13 8.88
CA PHE A 38 8.42 -3.36 8.23
C PHE A 38 7.42 -3.91 7.21
N ARG A 39 6.10 -3.72 7.43
CA ARG A 39 5.09 -4.09 6.44
C ARG A 39 5.15 -3.19 5.22
N SER A 40 5.29 -1.88 5.40
CA SER A 40 5.48 -0.93 4.31
C SER A 40 6.72 -1.26 3.49
N LEU A 41 7.85 -1.56 4.15
CA LEU A 41 9.07 -2.04 3.47
C LEU A 41 8.81 -3.30 2.63
N ALA A 42 8.11 -4.28 3.20
CA ALA A 42 7.80 -5.51 2.48
C ALA A 42 6.91 -5.26 1.25
N VAL A 43 5.90 -4.39 1.38
CA VAL A 43 5.03 -4.01 0.26
C VAL A 43 5.82 -3.29 -0.82
N ASP A 44 6.66 -2.32 -0.47
CA ASP A 44 7.47 -1.57 -1.44
C ASP A 44 8.44 -2.49 -2.19
N VAL A 45 9.13 -3.39 -1.49
CA VAL A 45 10.01 -4.39 -2.13
C VAL A 45 9.22 -5.32 -3.06
N VAL A 46 8.09 -5.88 -2.60
CA VAL A 46 7.29 -6.82 -3.41
C VAL A 46 6.71 -6.12 -4.63
N THR A 47 6.22 -4.89 -4.49
CA THR A 47 5.62 -4.12 -5.57
C THR A 47 6.66 -3.63 -6.58
N ASP A 48 7.84 -3.20 -6.16
CA ASP A 48 8.94 -2.83 -7.08
C ASP A 48 9.48 -4.04 -7.88
N VAL A 49 9.44 -5.24 -7.30
CA VAL A 49 9.80 -6.47 -8.02
C VAL A 49 8.69 -6.91 -8.98
N SER A 50 7.44 -6.87 -8.54
CA SER A 50 6.32 -7.57 -9.19
C SER A 50 5.45 -6.67 -10.07
N LEU A 51 5.46 -5.37 -9.84
CA LEU A 51 4.66 -4.38 -10.56
C LEU A 51 5.60 -3.45 -11.37
N PRO A 52 5.06 -2.72 -12.38
CA PRO A 52 5.82 -1.72 -13.10
C PRO A 52 6.30 -0.55 -12.22
N GLU A 53 5.56 -0.23 -11.16
CA GLU A 53 5.85 0.84 -10.20
C GLU A 53 5.64 0.35 -8.76
N SER A 54 6.52 0.80 -7.86
CA SER A 54 6.42 0.58 -6.41
C SER A 54 5.30 1.43 -5.80
N MET A 55 4.73 0.96 -4.69
CA MET A 55 3.74 1.75 -3.94
C MET A 55 4.37 2.88 -3.09
N ASP A 56 5.69 2.82 -2.87
CA ASP A 56 6.49 3.83 -2.15
C ASP A 56 5.88 4.27 -0.80
N LEU A 57 5.33 3.31 -0.05
CA LEU A 57 4.70 3.50 1.26
C LEU A 57 5.66 4.08 2.30
N LEU A 58 6.97 3.78 2.21
CA LEU A 58 7.98 4.34 3.11
C LEU A 58 8.12 5.87 2.96
N GLU A 59 7.83 6.42 1.79
CA GLU A 59 7.84 7.87 1.53
C GLU A 59 6.59 8.57 2.06
N MET A 60 5.48 7.84 2.21
CA MET A 60 4.23 8.37 2.74
C MET A 60 4.33 8.82 4.19
N GLU A 61 3.41 9.68 4.60
CA GLU A 61 3.32 10.13 5.99
C GLU A 61 3.18 8.94 6.94
N TYR A 62 3.80 9.04 8.12
CA TYR A 62 3.84 7.96 9.12
C TYR A 62 4.31 6.60 8.59
N LEU A 63 5.12 6.58 7.52
CA LEU A 63 5.65 5.38 6.87
C LEU A 63 4.55 4.40 6.41
N GLY A 64 3.44 4.92 5.89
CA GLY A 64 2.38 4.09 5.32
C GLY A 64 1.35 3.56 6.32
N ALA A 65 1.21 4.18 7.49
CA ALA A 65 0.21 3.78 8.50
C ALA A 65 -1.23 3.71 7.95
N ALA A 66 -1.60 4.63 7.06
CA ALA A 66 -2.90 4.62 6.40
C ALA A 66 -3.15 3.35 5.56
N HIS A 67 -2.11 2.79 4.96
CA HIS A 67 -2.20 1.54 4.21
C HIS A 67 -2.46 0.34 5.15
N GLU A 68 -1.86 0.34 6.35
CA GLU A 68 -2.16 -0.67 7.37
C GLU A 68 -3.63 -0.59 7.83
N ASP A 69 -4.13 0.61 8.12
CA ASP A 69 -5.53 0.79 8.54
C ASP A 69 -6.51 0.34 7.47
N PHE A 70 -6.19 0.63 6.20
CA PHE A 70 -6.95 0.13 5.07
C PHE A 70 -6.95 -1.40 4.98
N LEU A 71 -5.78 -2.04 5.09
CA LEU A 71 -5.68 -3.50 5.05
C LEU A 71 -6.46 -4.16 6.20
N ARG A 72 -6.46 -3.55 7.38
CA ARG A 72 -7.25 -4.03 8.52
C ARG A 72 -8.75 -3.96 8.22
N GLY A 73 -9.23 -2.80 7.75
CA GLY A 73 -10.64 -2.64 7.36
C GLY A 73 -11.05 -3.60 6.23
N PHE A 74 -10.18 -3.79 5.23
CA PHE A 74 -10.44 -4.73 4.14
C PHE A 74 -10.48 -6.19 4.61
N THR A 75 -9.61 -6.56 5.56
CA THR A 75 -9.62 -7.89 6.18
C THR A 75 -10.92 -8.14 6.94
N GLU A 76 -11.38 -7.15 7.72
CA GLU A 76 -12.67 -7.24 8.40
C GLU A 76 -13.83 -7.40 7.42
N ILE A 77 -13.88 -6.60 6.36
CA ILE A 77 -14.89 -6.72 5.29
C ILE A 77 -14.84 -8.12 4.65
N SER A 78 -13.64 -8.65 4.40
CA SER A 78 -13.46 -9.98 3.82
C SER A 78 -13.98 -11.08 4.76
N LEU A 79 -13.76 -10.94 6.07
CA LEU A 79 -14.31 -11.84 7.08
C LEU A 79 -15.84 -11.76 7.12
N TRP A 80 -16.41 -10.55 7.07
CA TRP A 80 -17.86 -10.36 6.98
C TRP A 80 -18.44 -10.98 5.72
N ASN A 81 -17.78 -10.81 4.58
CA ASN A 81 -18.23 -11.38 3.31
C ASN A 81 -18.21 -12.92 3.31
N ARG A 82 -17.29 -13.55 4.06
CA ARG A 82 -17.29 -15.01 4.27
C ARG A 82 -18.57 -15.50 4.95
N HIS A 83 -19.16 -14.69 5.83
CA HIS A 83 -20.37 -15.05 6.59
C HIS A 83 -21.66 -14.50 5.96
N LEU A 84 -21.57 -13.40 5.20
CA LEU A 84 -22.66 -12.71 4.55
C LEU A 84 -22.26 -12.41 3.10
N LEU A 85 -22.57 -13.32 2.18
CA LEU A 85 -22.16 -13.28 0.76
C LEU A 85 -22.56 -12.01 -0.01
N TYR A 86 -23.43 -11.18 0.56
CA TYR A 86 -23.89 -9.92 -0.05
C TYR A 86 -23.11 -8.69 0.41
N VAL A 87 -22.20 -8.83 1.38
CA VAL A 87 -21.46 -7.70 1.96
C VAL A 87 -20.63 -7.00 0.89
N ASN A 88 -19.96 -7.72 0.00
CA ASN A 88 -19.21 -7.10 -1.09
C ASN A 88 -20.12 -6.29 -2.03
N ALA A 89 -21.29 -6.80 -2.40
CA ALA A 89 -22.23 -6.09 -3.28
C ALA A 89 -22.81 -4.83 -2.63
N VAL A 90 -23.07 -4.89 -1.32
CA VAL A 90 -23.52 -3.74 -0.52
C VAL A 90 -22.38 -2.72 -0.37
N PHE A 91 -21.16 -3.18 -0.10
CA PHE A 91 -19.98 -2.34 0.04
C PHE A 91 -19.65 -1.64 -1.27
N GLU A 92 -19.73 -2.31 -2.43
CA GLU A 92 -19.52 -1.65 -3.73
C GLU A 92 -20.57 -0.57 -4.05
N ARG A 93 -21.83 -0.80 -3.68
CA ARG A 93 -22.91 0.19 -3.84
C ARG A 93 -22.76 1.36 -2.88
N LEU A 94 -22.38 1.11 -1.63
CA LEU A 94 -22.10 2.14 -0.63
C LEU A 94 -20.81 2.91 -0.95
N ARG A 95 -19.78 2.25 -1.48
CA ARG A 95 -18.50 2.84 -1.88
C ARG A 95 -18.69 3.98 -2.88
N LYS A 96 -19.49 3.78 -3.92
CA LYS A 96 -19.82 4.86 -4.88
C LYS A 96 -20.54 6.04 -4.24
N ARG A 97 -21.24 5.84 -3.12
CA ARG A 97 -22.02 6.86 -2.41
C ARG A 97 -21.20 7.56 -1.32
N LEU A 98 -20.26 6.86 -0.70
CA LEU A 98 -19.35 7.33 0.36
C LEU A 98 -18.11 8.06 -0.17
N VAL A 99 -17.71 7.82 -1.43
CA VAL A 99 -16.63 8.60 -2.10
C VAL A 99 -16.93 10.10 -2.12
N GLY A 100 -18.20 10.50 -2.05
CA GLY A 100 -18.58 11.91 -1.89
C GLY A 100 -18.46 12.46 -0.47
N MET A 101 -18.11 11.64 0.54
CA MET A 101 -18.17 11.98 1.96
C MET A 101 -16.89 11.70 2.76
N GLN A 102 -15.91 10.94 2.25
CA GLN A 102 -14.67 10.64 2.99
C GLN A 102 -13.45 11.40 2.43
N GLY A 103 -12.67 11.98 3.36
CA GLY A 103 -11.51 12.84 3.06
C GLY A 103 -10.35 12.16 2.33
N GLU A 104 -9.35 12.98 1.99
CA GLU A 104 -8.25 12.74 1.03
C GLU A 104 -7.61 11.34 1.07
N THR A 105 -7.48 10.71 2.25
CA THR A 105 -6.83 9.41 2.40
C THR A 105 -7.56 8.26 1.68
N ALA A 106 -8.89 8.26 1.67
CA ALA A 106 -9.66 7.24 0.97
C ALA A 106 -9.58 7.42 -0.56
N LEU A 107 -9.51 8.68 -1.02
CA LEU A 107 -9.29 9.03 -2.42
C LEU A 107 -7.92 8.57 -2.91
N HIS A 108 -6.85 8.87 -2.17
CA HIS A 108 -5.49 8.44 -2.53
C HIS A 108 -5.34 6.93 -2.68
N LEU A 109 -6.03 6.16 -1.84
CA LEU A 109 -5.96 4.71 -1.87
C LEU A 109 -6.82 4.13 -3.00
N MET A 110 -7.92 4.80 -3.35
CA MET A 110 -8.69 4.46 -4.54
C MET A 110 -7.91 4.78 -5.82
N ASP A 111 -7.25 5.93 -5.89
CA ASP A 111 -6.35 6.27 -7.01
C ASP A 111 -5.21 5.25 -7.15
N ALA A 112 -4.65 4.77 -6.03
CA ALA A 112 -3.65 3.71 -6.04
C ALA A 112 -4.21 2.39 -6.60
N VAL A 113 -5.44 2.00 -6.22
CA VAL A 113 -6.09 0.77 -6.72
C VAL A 113 -6.54 0.90 -8.18
N GLU A 114 -7.05 2.06 -8.58
CA GLU A 114 -7.42 2.36 -9.97
C GLU A 114 -6.15 2.37 -10.84
N GLY A 115 -5.08 3.01 -10.37
CA GLY A 115 -3.76 3.01 -11.00
C GLY A 115 -3.18 1.61 -11.17
N GLN A 116 -3.31 0.75 -10.15
CA GLN A 116 -2.90 -0.66 -10.25
C GLN A 116 -3.70 -1.44 -11.31
N LYS A 117 -5.02 -1.19 -11.43
CA LYS A 117 -5.84 -1.81 -12.48
C LYS A 117 -5.45 -1.33 -13.87
N GLU A 118 -5.15 -0.04 -14.00
CA GLU A 118 -4.71 0.57 -15.25
C GLU A 118 -3.35 0.02 -15.69
N GLN A 119 -2.42 -0.13 -14.74
CA GLN A 119 -1.11 -0.76 -14.98
C GLN A 119 -1.23 -2.23 -15.37
N ALA A 120 -2.07 -3.00 -14.67
CA ALA A 120 -2.32 -4.40 -15.01
C ALA A 120 -2.86 -4.55 -16.45
N ARG A 121 -3.74 -3.65 -16.88
CA ARG A 121 -4.24 -3.62 -18.27
C ARG A 121 -3.14 -3.31 -19.28
N ARG A 122 -2.22 -2.39 -18.98
CA ARG A 122 -1.07 -2.07 -19.86
C ARG A 122 -0.11 -3.24 -20.02
N VAL A 123 0.11 -4.03 -18.97
CA VAL A 123 0.96 -5.23 -19.03
C VAL A 123 0.31 -6.34 -19.86
N ILE A 124 -1.02 -6.49 -19.80
CA ILE A 124 -1.76 -7.50 -20.60
C ILE A 124 -1.88 -7.10 -22.08
N ALA A 125 -1.86 -5.79 -22.38
CA ALA A 125 -1.99 -5.27 -23.74
C ALA A 125 -0.67 -5.29 -24.55
N ASN A 126 0.47 -5.54 -23.90
CA ASN A 126 1.80 -5.74 -24.52
C ASN A 126 2.15 -7.22 -24.58
#